data_AF-A0AAD5HDN2-F1
#
_entry.id   AF-A0AAD5HDN2-F1
#
_cell.length_a   1.000
_cell.length_b   1.000
_cell.length_c   1.000
_cell.angle_alpha   90.00
_cell.angle_beta   90.00
_cell.angle_gamma   90.00
#
_symmetry.space_group_name_H-M   'P 1'
#
loop_
_entity.id
_entity.type
_entity.pdbx_description
1 polymer ?
#
loop_
_entity_poly.entity_id
_entity_poly.type
_entity_poly.pdbx_seq_one_letter_code
_entity_poly.pdbx_strand_id
1 'polypeptide(L)'
;MDPLKYPSSTCLICKKEDEDEYNFVVDCQVKWEAWQKGLDLVQYPSSNMKPLDVWQILLLQVSTTVSTGKRHPLVSMSSLWAAIWKSHWFCTMEQQPWSLQMCLQTIRSKDFLSKTY
;
A
#
# COMPACT_ATOMS: atom_id res chain seq x y z
N MET A 1 -0.53 -23.37 24.58
CA MET A 1 -1.39 -22.66 23.60
C MET A 1 -0.99 -23.15 22.24
N ASP A 2 -1.95 -23.57 21.42
CA ASP A 2 -1.70 -24.03 20.05
C ASP A 2 -1.62 -22.81 19.13
N PRO A 3 -0.45 -22.51 18.51
CA PRO A 3 -0.29 -21.37 17.61
C PRO A 3 -1.20 -21.45 16.37
N LEU A 4 -1.70 -22.63 16.03
CA LEU A 4 -2.68 -22.83 14.95
C LEU A 4 -4.09 -22.43 15.36
N LYS A 5 -4.35 -22.33 16.66
CA LYS A 5 -5.68 -22.02 17.23
C LYS A 5 -5.86 -20.52 17.51
N TYR A 6 -4.75 -19.80 17.64
CA TYR A 6 -4.69 -18.35 17.82
C TYR A 6 -3.51 -17.80 17.02
N PRO A 7 -3.68 -17.52 15.71
CA PRO A 7 -2.62 -16.90 14.93
C PRO A 7 -2.17 -15.62 15.62
N SER A 8 -0.85 -15.38 15.66
CA SER A 8 -0.28 -14.17 16.23
C SER A 8 -0.93 -12.94 15.59
N SER A 9 -1.28 -11.93 16.38
CA SER A 9 -1.68 -10.62 15.87
C SER A 9 -0.53 -9.92 15.14
N THR A 10 0.71 -10.37 15.35
CA THR A 10 1.90 -9.80 14.72
C THR A 10 1.85 -9.85 13.20
N CYS A 11 2.11 -8.73 12.56
CA CYS A 11 2.20 -8.61 11.11
C CYS A 11 3.18 -9.62 10.53
N LEU A 12 2.70 -10.48 9.63
CA LEU A 12 3.51 -11.54 9.00
C LEU A 12 4.64 -10.99 8.12
N ILE A 13 4.52 -9.74 7.68
CA ILE A 13 5.48 -9.08 6.80
C ILE A 13 6.62 -8.44 7.59
N CYS A 14 6.32 -7.54 8.53
CA CYS A 14 7.37 -6.86 9.29
C CYS A 14 7.84 -7.64 10.52
N LYS A 15 7.01 -8.54 11.05
CA LYS A 15 7.27 -9.38 12.24
C LYS A 15 7.69 -8.58 13.48
N LYS A 16 7.27 -7.32 13.58
CA LYS A 16 7.61 -6.40 14.69
C LYS A 16 6.39 -5.93 15.45
N GLU A 17 5.41 -5.39 14.73
CA GLU A 17 4.19 -4.80 15.29
C GLU A 17 2.98 -5.70 15.00
N ASP A 18 1.94 -5.54 15.82
CA ASP A 18 0.64 -6.15 15.58
C ASP A 18 -0.05 -5.54 14.34
N GLU A 19 -0.74 -6.36 13.56
CA GLU A 19 -1.44 -5.96 12.36
C GLU A 19 -2.87 -5.52 12.69
N ASP A 20 -3.03 -4.25 13.05
CA ASP A 20 -4.30 -3.53 13.01
C ASP A 20 -4.55 -2.90 11.63
N GLU A 21 -5.68 -2.22 11.41
CA GLU A 21 -5.97 -1.63 10.09
C GLU A 21 -4.94 -0.57 9.67
N TYR A 22 -4.41 0.20 10.63
CA TYR A 22 -3.47 1.28 10.32
C TYR A 22 -2.08 0.73 9.92
N ASN A 23 -1.55 -0.23 10.67
CA ASN A 23 -0.34 -0.98 10.33
C ASN A 23 -0.51 -1.82 9.07
N PHE A 24 -1.71 -2.36 8.87
CA PHE A 24 -2.05 -3.10 7.68
C PHE A 24 -1.92 -2.25 6.41
N VAL A 25 -2.40 -0.99 6.44
CA VAL A 25 -2.41 -0.10 5.27
C VAL A 25 -1.12 0.71 5.15
N VAL A 26 -0.65 1.40 6.20
CA VAL A 26 0.39 2.43 6.08
C VAL A 26 1.54 2.35 7.09
N ASP A 27 1.34 1.84 8.31
CA ASP A 27 2.35 1.97 9.38
C ASP A 27 3.42 0.88 9.36
N CYS A 28 3.16 -0.24 8.68
CA CYS A 28 4.13 -1.31 8.52
C CYS A 28 5.36 -0.80 7.77
N GLN A 29 6.53 -0.73 8.42
CA GLN A 29 7.78 -0.21 7.84
C GLN A 29 8.11 -0.77 6.44
N VAL A 30 7.79 -2.04 6.21
CA VAL A 30 8.07 -2.75 4.94
C VAL A 30 7.09 -2.32 3.85
N LYS A 31 5.81 -2.16 4.18
CA LYS A 31 4.79 -1.64 3.25
C LYS A 31 4.99 -0.14 3.02
N TRP A 32 5.45 0.59 4.04
CA TRP A 32 5.76 2.01 3.96
C TRP A 32 6.87 2.31 2.95
N GLU A 33 7.90 1.47 2.88
CA GLU A 33 8.91 1.58 1.81
C GLU A 33 8.27 1.48 0.41
N ALA A 34 7.30 0.59 0.23
CA ALA A 34 6.56 0.48 -1.03
C ALA A 34 5.68 1.69 -1.31
N TRP A 35 5.08 2.30 -0.28
CA TRP A 35 4.38 3.58 -0.41
C TRP A 35 5.33 4.67 -0.90
N GLN A 36 6.46 4.87 -0.24
CA GLN A 36 7.43 5.91 -0.61
C GLN A 36 7.92 5.74 -2.05
N LYS A 37 8.38 4.54 -2.42
CA LYS A 37 8.84 4.26 -3.79
C LYS A 37 7.70 4.35 -4.81
N GLY A 38 6.50 3.91 -4.44
CA GLY A 38 5.32 3.97 -5.29
C GLY A 38 4.90 5.40 -5.59
N LEU A 39 4.89 6.27 -4.58
CA LEU A 39 4.57 7.70 -4.71
C LEU A 39 5.54 8.40 -5.67
N ASP A 40 6.84 8.08 -5.56
CA ASP A 40 7.84 8.57 -6.52
C ASP A 40 7.54 8.10 -7.95
N LEU A 41 7.18 6.82 -8.14
CA LEU A 41 6.87 6.26 -9.47
C LEU A 41 5.67 6.92 -10.14
N VAL A 42 4.64 7.27 -9.38
CA VAL A 42 3.44 7.94 -9.90
C VAL A 42 3.60 9.47 -9.90
N GLN A 43 4.79 9.98 -9.58
CA GLN A 43 5.12 11.41 -9.51
C GLN A 43 4.19 12.18 -8.56
N TYR A 44 3.79 11.54 -7.46
CA TYR A 44 2.99 12.18 -6.43
C TYR A 44 3.89 13.07 -5.55
N PRO A 45 3.52 14.33 -5.28
CA PRO A 45 4.30 15.22 -4.43
C PRO A 45 4.27 14.71 -2.98
N SER A 46 5.32 13.98 -2.57
CA SER A 46 5.32 13.18 -1.33
C SER A 46 6.59 13.35 -0.48
N SER A 47 7.43 14.35 -0.76
CA SER A 47 8.74 14.53 -0.11
C SER A 47 8.72 14.59 1.42
N ASN A 48 7.59 14.95 2.03
CA ASN A 48 7.39 14.98 3.49
C ASN A 48 6.18 14.16 3.94
N MET A 49 5.64 13.29 3.08
CA MET A 49 4.45 12.53 3.38
C MET A 49 4.74 11.49 4.47
N LYS A 50 3.86 11.42 5.46
CA LYS A 50 3.88 10.47 6.55
C LYS A 50 2.78 9.42 6.37
N PRO A 51 2.86 8.27 7.06
CA PRO A 51 1.80 7.25 7.03
C PRO A 51 0.40 7.82 7.28
N LEU A 52 0.27 8.73 8.26
CA LEU A 52 -0.99 9.39 8.60
C LEU A 52 -1.58 10.21 7.44
N ASP A 53 -0.74 10.88 6.63
CA ASP A 53 -1.22 11.68 5.51
C ASP A 53 -1.85 10.77 4.43
N VAL A 54 -1.19 9.65 4.12
CA VAL A 54 -1.71 8.64 3.18
C VAL A 54 -3.02 8.06 3.70
N TRP A 55 -3.07 7.72 4.99
CA TRP A 55 -4.27 7.21 5.64
C TRP A 55 -5.46 8.17 5.51
N GLN A 56 -5.25 9.45 5.83
CA GLN A 56 -6.30 10.47 5.71
C GLN A 56 -6.78 10.66 4.26
N ILE A 57 -5.88 10.57 3.28
CA ILE A 57 -6.25 10.65 1.86
C ILE A 57 -7.09 9.44 1.45
N LEU A 58 -6.72 8.23 1.87
CA LEU A 58 -7.48 7.01 1.58
C LEU A 58 -8.87 7.03 2.22
N LEU A 59 -9.00 7.64 3.40
CA LEU A 59 -10.29 7.87 4.06
C LEU A 59 -11.10 9.04 3.49
N LEU A 60 -10.63 9.67 2.40
CA LEU A 60 -11.27 10.84 1.77
C LEU A 60 -11.46 12.03 2.74
N GLN A 61 -10.65 12.08 3.80
CA GLN A 61 -10.69 13.16 4.80
C GLN A 61 -9.94 14.42 4.33
N VAL A 62 -9.33 14.36 3.14
CA VAL A 62 -8.58 15.48 2.55
C VAL A 62 -9.14 15.78 1.16
N SER A 63 -9.43 17.05 0.90
CA SER A 63 -9.80 17.52 -0.44
C SER A 63 -8.56 17.50 -1.34
N THR A 64 -8.53 16.59 -2.31
CA THR A 64 -7.48 16.59 -3.34
C THR A 64 -7.92 17.50 -4.48
N THR A 65 -7.24 18.65 -4.66
CA THR A 65 -7.51 19.52 -5.82
C THR A 65 -7.04 18.84 -7.10
N VAL A 66 -7.91 18.77 -8.11
CA VAL A 66 -7.59 18.23 -9.43
C VAL A 66 -6.61 19.18 -10.13
N SER A 67 -5.37 18.74 -10.39
CA SER A 67 -4.52 19.47 -11.35
C SER A 67 -4.98 19.12 -12.75
N THR A 68 -5.42 20.11 -13.52
CA THR A 68 -5.76 19.96 -14.94
C THR A 68 -4.55 19.44 -15.71
N GLY A 69 -4.62 18.21 -16.24
CA GLY A 69 -3.62 17.63 -17.15
C GLY A 69 -2.79 16.45 -16.62
N LYS A 70 -2.90 16.07 -15.34
CA LYS A 70 -2.24 14.87 -14.78
C LYS A 70 -3.26 13.88 -14.23
N ARG A 71 -2.87 12.61 -14.08
CA ARG A 71 -3.69 11.57 -13.44
C ARG A 71 -4.17 12.05 -12.07
N HIS A 72 -5.45 11.86 -11.77
CA HIS A 72 -6.06 12.32 -10.53
C HIS A 72 -5.31 11.75 -9.31
N PRO A 73 -4.97 12.58 -8.29
CA PRO A 73 -4.23 12.14 -7.10
C PRO A 73 -4.82 10.88 -6.45
N LEU A 74 -6.15 10.82 -6.30
CA LEU A 74 -6.84 9.64 -5.76
C LEU A 74 -6.67 8.37 -6.62
N VAL A 75 -6.59 8.49 -7.94
CA VAL A 75 -6.36 7.33 -8.83
C VAL A 75 -4.95 6.79 -8.63
N SER A 76 -3.97 7.67 -8.48
CA SER A 76 -2.61 7.27 -8.15
C SER A 76 -2.55 6.58 -6.78
N MET A 77 -3.17 7.17 -5.75
CA MET A 77 -3.23 6.58 -4.40
C MET A 77 -3.95 5.24 -4.36
N SER A 78 -5.10 5.11 -5.03
CA SER A 78 -5.84 3.85 -5.08
C SER A 78 -5.08 2.77 -5.84
N SER A 79 -4.36 3.12 -6.91
CA SER A 79 -3.51 2.18 -7.65
C SER A 79 -2.36 1.66 -6.79
N LEU A 80 -1.69 2.55 -6.04
CA LEU A 80 -0.65 2.17 -5.09
C LEU A 80 -1.20 1.27 -3.99
N TRP A 81 -2.33 1.67 -3.40
CA TRP A 81 -2.98 0.89 -2.37
C TRP A 81 -3.32 -0.53 -2.85
N ALA A 82 -3.95 -0.64 -4.01
CA ALA A 82 -4.38 -1.93 -4.52
C ALA A 82 -3.18 -2.85 -4.87
N ALA A 83 -2.03 -2.28 -5.27
CA ALA A 83 -0.80 -3.06 -5.45
C ALA A 83 -0.25 -3.59 -4.12
N ILE A 84 -0.20 -2.75 -3.09
CA ILE A 84 0.25 -3.13 -1.74
C ILE A 84 -0.69 -4.18 -1.14
N TRP A 85 -2.00 -3.98 -1.25
CA TRP A 85 -3.03 -4.94 -0.86
C TRP A 85 -2.82 -6.29 -1.53
N LYS A 86 -2.66 -6.31 -2.87
CA LYS A 86 -2.43 -7.54 -3.62
C LYS A 86 -1.14 -8.25 -3.17
N SER A 87 -0.06 -7.50 -2.99
CA SER A 87 1.21 -8.05 -2.52
C SER A 87 1.11 -8.58 -1.08
N HIS A 88 0.37 -7.90 -0.20
CA HIS A 88 0.13 -8.36 1.15
C HIS A 88 -0.56 -9.73 1.13
N TRP A 89 -1.68 -9.86 0.42
CA TRP A 89 -2.42 -11.12 0.38
C TRP A 89 -1.65 -12.24 -0.30
N PHE A 90 -0.84 -11.92 -1.30
CA PHE A 90 0.08 -12.90 -1.87
C PHE A 90 1.07 -13.43 -0.83
N CYS A 91 1.62 -12.57 0.04
CA CYS A 91 2.51 -13.01 1.12
C CYS A 91 1.77 -13.84 2.17
N THR A 92 0.58 -13.40 2.57
CA THR A 92 -0.19 -14.00 3.66
C THR A 92 -0.84 -15.34 3.25
N MET A 93 -1.45 -15.41 2.06
CA MET A 93 -2.15 -16.60 1.59
C MET A 93 -1.20 -17.63 0.96
N GLU A 94 -0.24 -17.19 0.14
CA GLU A 94 0.69 -18.08 -0.57
C GLU A 94 1.99 -18.33 0.22
N GLN A 95 2.07 -17.80 1.44
CA GLN A 95 3.24 -17.89 2.34
C GLN A 95 4.55 -17.44 1.69
N GLN A 96 4.47 -16.51 0.73
CA GLN A 96 5.62 -15.98 0.02
C GLN A 96 6.26 -14.82 0.79
N PRO A 97 7.59 -14.64 0.70
CA PRO A 97 8.25 -13.47 1.28
C PRO A 97 7.82 -12.18 0.56
N TRP A 98 7.78 -11.08 1.30
CA TRP A 98 7.52 -9.77 0.73
C TRP A 98 8.57 -9.40 -0.32
N SER A 99 8.09 -8.96 -1.49
CA SER A 99 8.94 -8.47 -2.58
C SER A 99 8.50 -7.06 -2.99
N LEU A 100 9.31 -6.07 -2.59
CA LEU A 100 9.14 -4.68 -3.01
C LEU A 100 9.11 -4.58 -4.54
N GLN A 101 9.99 -5.31 -5.22
CA GLN A 101 10.07 -5.30 -6.69
C GLN A 101 8.76 -5.77 -7.33
N MET A 102 8.16 -6.86 -6.85
CA MET A 102 6.89 -7.37 -7.38
C MET A 102 5.73 -6.40 -7.11
N CYS A 103 5.72 -5.77 -5.93
CA CYS A 103 4.75 -4.73 -5.60
C CYS A 103 4.85 -3.55 -6.59
N LEU A 104 6.05 -3.03 -6.82
CA LEU A 104 6.27 -1.90 -7.75
C LEU A 104 6.02 -2.28 -9.22
N GLN A 105 6.27 -3.53 -9.61
CA GLN A 105 5.93 -4.02 -10.95
C GLN A 105 4.41 -4.05 -11.17
N THR A 106 3.62 -4.38 -10.14
CA THR A 106 2.16 -4.35 -10.22
C THR A 106 1.65 -2.95 -10.55
N ILE A 107 2.27 -1.91 -9.98
CA ILE A 107 1.95 -0.50 -10.24
C ILE A 107 2.29 -0.09 -11.69
N ARG A 108 3.39 -0.62 -12.24
CA ARG A 108 3.85 -0.32 -13.61
C ARG A 108 3.11 -1.09 -14.70
N SER A 109 2.46 -2.20 -14.35
CA SER A 109 1.74 -3.02 -15.33
C SER A 109 0.57 -2.25 -15.93
N LYS A 110 0.55 -2.12 -17.27
CA LYS A 110 -0.52 -1.45 -18.02
C LYS A 110 -1.90 -2.06 -17.75
N ASP A 111 -1.96 -3.34 -17.35
CA ASP A 111 -3.20 -4.08 -17.09
C ASP A 111 -3.87 -3.72 -15.76
N PHE A 112 -3.13 -3.15 -14.81
CA PHE A 112 -3.71 -2.73 -13.54
C PHE A 112 -4.60 -1.49 -13.71
N LEU A 113 -4.36 -0.73 -14.78
CA LEU A 113 -4.95 0.58 -15.06
C LEU A 113 -6.06 0.53 -16.12
N SER A 114 -6.19 -0.59 -16.86
CA SER A 114 -7.20 -0.78 -17.91
C SER A 114 -8.43 -1.57 -17.45
N LYS A 115 -8.37 -2.22 -16.26
CA LYS A 115 -9.47 -3.05 -15.71
C LYS A 115 -10.26 -2.37 -14.60
N THR A 116 -9.97 -1.11 -14.28
CA THR A 116 -10.62 -0.33 -13.21
C THR A 116 -11.68 0.64 -13.72
N TYR A 117 -12.01 0.61 -15.02
CA TYR A 117 -13.11 1.34 -15.64
C TYR A 117 -13.86 0.42 -16.61
#